data_AF-A0A9N8Z9L9-F1
#
_entry.id   AF-A0A9N8Z9L9-F1
#
_cell.length_a   1.000
_cell.length_b   1.000
_cell.length_c   1.000
_cell.angle_alpha   90.00
_cell.angle_beta   90.00
_cell.angle_gamma   90.00
#
_symmetry.space_group_name_H-M   'P 1'
#
loop_
_entity.id
_entity.type
_entity.pdbx_description
1 polymer ?
#
loop_
_entity_poly.entity_id
_entity_poly.type
_entity_poly.pdbx_seq_one_letter_code
_entity_poly.pdbx_strand_id
1 'polypeptide(L)'
;MYTFYRQYNSLLNITSSNYQAKKWFQSIIEEYKLKEIPYNNLERKKRIGRGGSGTVYLAKSSLLDEKEKIPYLVMEYANNRTLREYLRNNKLEWLEKIQLARQIAEGMSYLHDIDITHRYDASLPLKIIQGLREKPILGTPVQYIDLYSKCWYHEPNKRPSMLEIFQQLNFLELDLKYEGTN
;
A
#
# COMPACT_ATOMS: atom_id res chain seq x y z
N MET A 1 -10.35 0.05 20.18
CA MET A 1 -9.85 -0.14 18.81
C MET A 1 -8.36 0.19 18.79
N TYR A 2 -7.51 -0.70 18.27
CA TYR A 2 -6.08 -0.40 18.07
C TYR A 2 -5.91 0.27 16.70
N THR A 3 -5.17 1.38 16.67
CA THR A 3 -4.87 2.12 15.44
C THR A 3 -3.37 2.35 15.38
N PHE A 4 -2.78 2.35 14.18
CA PHE A 4 -1.43 2.89 14.05
C PHE A 4 -1.48 4.30 13.50
N TYR A 5 -0.45 5.06 13.84
CA TYR A 5 -0.26 6.38 13.28
C TYR A 5 1.14 6.56 12.75
N ARG A 6 1.26 7.53 11.86
CA ARG A 6 2.51 7.85 11.18
C ARG A 6 2.94 9.26 11.48
N GLN A 7 4.11 9.40 12.09
CA GLN A 7 4.66 10.72 12.40
C GLN A 7 5.56 11.20 11.27
N TYR A 8 5.25 12.40 10.78
CA TYR A 8 6.04 13.07 9.75
C TYR A 8 7.24 13.78 10.40
N ASN A 9 8.37 13.06 10.51
CA ASN A 9 9.56 13.55 11.22
C ASN A 9 10.28 14.73 10.52
N SER A 10 9.96 15.04 9.24
CA SER A 10 10.60 16.17 8.54
C SER A 10 10.12 17.55 9.04
N LEU A 11 9.03 17.61 9.82
CA LEU A 11 8.42 18.86 10.27
C LEU A 11 8.96 19.35 11.63
N LEU A 12 9.89 18.62 12.25
CA LEU A 12 10.46 18.96 13.55
C LEU A 12 11.61 19.99 13.47
N ASN A 13 12.15 20.26 12.28
CA ASN A 13 13.18 21.28 12.06
C ASN A 13 12.58 22.51 11.38
N ILE A 14 12.34 23.58 12.13
CA ILE A 14 11.70 24.84 11.68
C ILE A 14 12.41 25.39 10.43
N THR A 15 11.81 25.19 9.27
CA THR A 15 12.17 25.80 7.98
C THR A 15 10.90 26.29 7.29
N SER A 16 11.00 27.21 6.33
CA SER A 16 9.86 27.81 5.60
C SER A 16 8.96 26.78 4.88
N SER A 17 9.50 25.61 4.53
CA SER A 17 8.74 24.47 3.98
C SER A 17 7.73 23.89 4.99
N ASN A 18 7.98 24.00 6.30
CA ASN A 18 7.07 23.49 7.33
C ASN A 18 5.80 24.33 7.48
N TYR A 19 5.86 25.63 7.17
CA TYR A 19 4.69 26.51 7.23
C TYR A 19 3.67 26.16 6.14
N GLN A 20 4.16 25.96 4.91
CA GLN A 20 3.31 25.55 3.79
C GLN A 20 2.67 24.17 4.02
N ALA A 21 3.44 23.20 4.54
CA ALA A 21 2.91 21.88 4.87
C ALA A 21 1.80 21.95 5.95
N LYS A 22 2.00 22.74 7.03
CA LYS A 22 0.98 22.92 8.07
C LYS A 22 -0.31 23.55 7.50
N LYS A 23 -0.17 24.59 6.67
CA LYS A 23 -1.32 25.24 6.04
C LYS A 23 -2.08 24.29 5.11
N TRP A 24 -1.36 23.48 4.35
CA TRP A 24 -1.96 22.45 3.49
C TRP A 24 -2.69 21.37 4.30
N PHE A 25 -2.11 20.88 5.40
CA PHE A 25 -2.82 19.93 6.27
C PHE A 25 -4.11 20.53 6.85
N GLN A 26 -4.07 21.79 7.29
CA GLN A 26 -5.26 22.49 7.79
C GLN A 26 -6.34 22.63 6.71
N SER A 27 -5.97 23.05 5.49
CA SER A 27 -6.94 23.18 4.40
C SER A 27 -7.61 21.85 4.06
N ILE A 28 -6.85 20.74 4.04
CA ILE A 28 -7.38 19.40 3.77
C ILE A 28 -8.29 18.92 4.89
N ILE A 29 -7.94 19.17 6.16
CA ILE A 29 -8.81 18.82 7.30
C ILE A 29 -10.15 19.53 7.18
N GLU A 30 -10.15 20.81 6.84
CA GLU A 30 -11.37 21.61 6.67
C GLU A 30 -12.18 21.18 5.44
N GLU A 31 -11.54 21.04 4.28
CA GLU A 31 -12.16 20.68 3.01
C GLU A 31 -12.85 19.31 3.08
N TYR A 32 -12.16 18.31 3.62
CA TYR A 32 -12.65 16.93 3.68
C TYR A 32 -13.31 16.59 5.03
N LYS A 33 -13.44 17.57 5.93
CA LYS A 33 -14.03 17.41 7.28
C LYS A 33 -13.40 16.23 8.04
N LEU A 34 -12.07 16.14 8.01
CA LEU A 34 -11.34 15.04 8.62
C LEU A 34 -11.48 15.09 10.14
N LYS A 35 -11.66 13.92 10.77
CA LYS A 35 -11.69 13.81 12.23
C LYS A 35 -10.28 14.03 12.80
N GLU A 36 -10.10 15.12 13.50
CA GLU A 36 -8.87 15.38 14.26
C GLU A 36 -8.83 14.51 15.53
N ILE A 37 -7.66 13.93 15.79
CA ILE A 37 -7.36 13.23 17.04
C ILE A 37 -6.17 13.98 17.66
N PRO A 38 -6.27 14.49 18.90
CA PRO A 38 -5.14 15.11 19.60
C PRO A 38 -4.01 14.13 19.92
N TYR A 39 -2.73 14.54 19.84
CA TYR A 39 -1.60 13.63 20.08
C TYR A 39 -1.58 13.05 21.50
N ASN A 40 -2.04 13.83 22.48
CA ASN A 40 -2.12 13.43 23.89
C ASN A 40 -3.15 12.33 24.12
N ASN A 41 -4.16 12.25 23.25
CA ASN A 41 -5.17 11.19 23.28
C ASN A 41 -4.62 9.82 22.86
N LEU A 42 -3.39 9.74 22.34
CA LEU A 42 -2.77 8.49 21.95
C LEU A 42 -1.99 7.88 23.13
N GLU A 43 -2.54 6.80 23.70
CA GLU A 43 -1.93 5.97 24.73
C GLU A 43 -1.08 4.83 24.13
N ARG A 44 -0.16 4.28 24.94
CA ARG A 44 0.61 3.05 24.62
C ARG A 44 1.36 3.12 23.28
N LYS A 45 1.97 4.27 23.01
CA LYS A 45 2.77 4.57 21.80
C LYS A 45 3.98 3.62 21.69
N LYS A 46 3.83 2.49 21.01
CA LYS A 46 4.93 1.56 20.72
C LYS A 46 5.40 1.75 19.29
N ARG A 47 6.67 2.10 19.09
CA ARG A 47 7.26 2.13 17.74
C ARG A 47 7.27 0.71 17.17
N ILE A 48 6.67 0.53 15.98
CA ILE A 48 6.58 -0.79 15.31
C ILE A 48 7.42 -0.87 14.03
N GLY A 49 7.85 0.26 13.48
CA GLY A 49 8.71 0.24 12.29
C GLY A 49 8.92 1.60 11.65
N ARG A 50 9.46 1.58 10.42
CA ARG A 50 9.62 2.74 9.54
C ARG A 50 9.27 2.31 8.11
N GLY A 51 8.51 3.14 7.40
CA GLY A 51 8.23 2.96 5.97
C GLY A 51 8.69 4.18 5.16
N GLY A 52 8.28 4.27 3.88
CA GLY A 52 8.68 5.36 2.96
C GLY A 52 8.47 6.78 3.50
N SER A 53 7.25 7.13 3.88
CA SER A 53 6.87 8.45 4.45
C SER A 53 6.89 8.58 6.00
N GLY A 54 7.85 7.97 6.72
CA GLY A 54 8.01 8.18 8.19
C GLY A 54 7.94 6.94 9.10
N THR A 55 8.05 7.23 10.41
CA THR A 55 8.05 6.24 11.52
C THR A 55 6.63 5.86 11.90
N VAL A 56 6.40 4.58 12.17
CA VAL A 56 5.08 4.01 12.47
C VAL A 56 4.99 3.59 13.92
N TYR A 57 3.91 3.97 14.59
CA TYR A 57 3.64 3.69 15.99
C TYR A 57 2.28 3.02 16.13
N LEU A 58 2.18 2.00 16.98
CA LEU A 58 0.94 1.45 17.48
C LEU A 58 0.48 2.27 18.68
N ALA A 59 -0.78 2.70 18.73
CA ALA A 59 -1.35 3.42 19.85
C ALA A 59 -2.83 3.07 20.07
N LYS A 60 -3.35 3.43 21.24
CA LYS A 60 -4.78 3.39 21.56
C LYS A 60 -5.27 4.82 21.77
N SER A 61 -6.35 5.22 21.13
CA SER A 61 -6.94 6.53 21.41
C SER A 61 -7.79 6.46 22.70
N SER A 62 -7.49 7.29 23.70
CA SER A 62 -8.43 7.73 24.73
C SER A 62 -9.00 9.11 24.37
N LEU A 63 -10.04 9.54 25.06
CA LEU A 63 -10.55 10.91 24.95
C LEU A 63 -9.98 11.68 26.14
N LEU A 64 -9.23 12.77 25.90
CA LEU A 64 -9.22 14.05 26.63
C LEU A 64 -7.87 14.81 26.50
N ASP A 65 -8.01 16.06 26.07
CA ASP A 65 -7.21 17.28 26.32
C ASP A 65 -5.91 17.64 25.56
N GLU A 66 -5.82 18.94 25.25
CA GLU A 66 -4.94 19.60 24.28
C GLU A 66 -3.58 19.99 24.87
N LYS A 67 -2.51 19.85 24.06
CA LYS A 67 -1.27 20.65 24.20
C LYS A 67 -0.30 20.55 23.02
N GLU A 68 -0.43 19.56 22.13
CA GLU A 68 0.44 19.46 20.94
C GLU A 68 -0.29 19.09 19.65
N LYS A 69 -0.08 19.90 18.60
CA LYS A 69 -0.52 19.63 17.22
C LYS A 69 0.65 19.06 16.41
N ILE A 70 0.96 17.79 16.62
CA ILE A 70 1.86 17.03 15.75
C ILE A 70 1.01 16.48 14.60
N PRO A 71 1.32 16.76 13.33
CA PRO A 71 0.59 16.16 12.22
C PRO A 71 0.94 14.68 12.10
N TYR A 72 -0.09 13.84 12.16
CA TYR A 72 0.00 12.42 11.91
C TYR A 72 -1.28 11.91 11.25
N LEU A 73 -1.17 10.79 10.54
CA LEU A 73 -2.31 10.07 9.97
C LEU A 73 -2.62 8.86 10.86
N VAL A 74 -3.87 8.71 11.28
CA VAL A 74 -4.37 7.52 11.99
C VAL A 74 -5.00 6.57 10.97
N MET A 75 -4.60 5.31 11.00
CA MET A 75 -5.06 4.28 10.07
C MET A 75 -5.43 3.00 10.84
N GLU A 76 -6.24 2.15 10.22
CA GLU A 76 -6.56 0.81 10.71
C GLU A 76 -5.29 -0.03 10.84
N TYR A 77 -5.17 -0.82 11.93
CA TYR A 77 -4.00 -1.69 12.16
C TYR A 77 -4.01 -3.03 11.42
N ALA A 78 -3.16 -3.13 10.40
CA ALA A 78 -2.80 -4.38 9.73
C ALA A 78 -1.82 -5.20 10.60
N ASN A 79 -2.33 -6.27 11.20
CA ASN A 79 -1.67 -7.05 12.26
C ASN A 79 -0.53 -7.98 11.81
N ASN A 80 -0.20 -8.06 10.51
CA ASN A 80 0.81 -8.97 9.95
C ASN A 80 2.05 -8.29 9.37
N ARG A 81 2.36 -7.07 9.85
CA ARG A 81 3.44 -6.23 9.32
C ARG A 81 3.31 -6.01 7.80
N THR A 82 4.42 -5.75 7.11
CA THR A 82 4.42 -5.52 5.66
C THR A 82 4.26 -6.82 4.88
N LEU A 83 3.62 -6.76 3.70
CA LEU A 83 3.51 -7.91 2.79
C LEU A 83 4.89 -8.52 2.46
N ARG A 84 5.94 -7.68 2.34
CA ARG A 84 7.32 -8.15 2.12
C ARG A 84 7.82 -9.03 3.28
N GLU A 85 7.59 -8.63 4.52
CA GLU A 85 7.98 -9.42 5.69
C GLU A 85 7.13 -10.69 5.80
N TYR A 86 5.84 -10.59 5.51
CA TYR A 86 4.94 -11.73 5.51
C TYR A 86 5.40 -12.80 4.49
N LEU A 87 5.67 -12.41 3.24
CA LEU A 87 6.14 -13.31 2.17
C LEU A 87 7.52 -13.93 2.44
N ARG A 88 8.37 -13.29 3.25
CA ARG A 88 9.67 -13.86 3.65
C ARG A 88 9.56 -14.98 4.67
N ASN A 89 8.55 -14.91 5.52
CA ASN A 89 8.41 -15.81 6.67
C ASN A 89 7.33 -16.88 6.46
N ASN A 90 6.55 -16.79 5.38
CA ASN A 90 5.46 -17.71 5.10
C ASN A 90 5.61 -18.27 3.69
N LYS A 91 5.46 -19.60 3.57
CA LYS A 91 5.34 -20.27 2.28
C LYS A 91 3.87 -20.28 1.91
N LEU A 92 3.54 -19.67 0.78
CA LEU A 92 2.17 -19.62 0.26
C LEU A 92 2.00 -20.57 -0.92
N GLU A 93 0.85 -21.23 -0.96
CA GLU A 93 0.38 -21.97 -2.12
C GLU A 93 -0.10 -21.01 -3.21
N TRP A 94 -0.25 -21.50 -4.44
CA TRP A 94 -0.59 -20.65 -5.58
C TRP A 94 -1.94 -19.96 -5.42
N LEU A 95 -2.94 -20.64 -4.88
CA LEU A 95 -4.25 -20.06 -4.61
C LEU A 95 -4.13 -18.80 -3.72
N GLU A 96 -3.38 -18.87 -2.63
CA GLU A 96 -3.17 -17.76 -1.70
C GLU A 96 -2.42 -16.59 -2.36
N LYS A 97 -1.41 -16.89 -3.20
CA LYS A 97 -0.67 -15.87 -3.96
C LYS A 97 -1.58 -15.14 -4.94
N ILE A 98 -2.42 -15.88 -5.68
CA ILE A 98 -3.36 -15.30 -6.63
C ILE A 98 -4.42 -14.47 -5.92
N GLN A 99 -4.93 -14.91 -4.76
CA GLN A 99 -5.85 -14.13 -3.93
C GLN A 99 -5.25 -12.79 -3.49
N LEU A 100 -4.00 -12.79 -3.02
CA LEU A 100 -3.30 -11.55 -2.66
C LEU A 100 -3.13 -10.64 -3.87
N ALA A 101 -2.68 -11.18 -5.01
CA ALA A 101 -2.53 -10.40 -6.24
C ALA A 101 -3.87 -9.80 -6.70
N ARG A 102 -4.97 -10.57 -6.61
CA ARG A 102 -6.31 -10.13 -7.00
C ARG A 102 -6.79 -8.97 -6.13
N GLN A 103 -6.64 -9.06 -4.80
CA GLN A 103 -7.00 -7.98 -3.88
C GLN A 103 -6.19 -6.69 -4.15
N ILE A 104 -4.89 -6.84 -4.46
CA ILE A 104 -4.05 -5.69 -4.85
C ILE A 104 -4.56 -5.09 -6.16
N ALA A 105 -4.90 -5.92 -7.15
CA ALA A 105 -5.40 -5.45 -8.44
C ALA A 105 -6.74 -4.71 -8.31
N GLU A 106 -7.64 -5.21 -7.46
CA GLU A 106 -8.92 -4.58 -7.13
C GLU A 106 -8.72 -3.18 -6.53
N GLY A 107 -7.88 -3.07 -5.48
CA GLY A 107 -7.60 -1.79 -4.84
C GLY A 107 -6.92 -0.80 -5.79
N MET A 108 -6.00 -1.26 -6.64
CA MET A 108 -5.36 -0.42 -7.66
C MET A 108 -6.32 0.00 -8.78
N SER A 109 -7.28 -0.86 -9.16
CA SER A 109 -8.35 -0.50 -10.09
C SER A 109 -9.18 0.65 -9.52
N TYR A 110 -9.62 0.52 -8.27
CA TYR A 110 -10.36 1.57 -7.59
C TYR A 110 -9.60 2.90 -7.56
N LEU A 111 -8.29 2.89 -7.25
CA LEU A 111 -7.47 4.10 -7.26
C LEU A 111 -7.41 4.74 -8.65
N HIS A 112 -7.24 3.94 -9.70
CA HIS A 112 -7.19 4.44 -11.07
C HIS A 112 -8.55 4.99 -11.53
N ASP A 113 -9.66 4.39 -11.11
CA ASP A 113 -11.01 4.87 -11.44
C ASP A 113 -11.32 6.26 -10.86
N ILE A 114 -10.58 6.68 -9.82
CA ILE A 114 -10.65 8.01 -9.21
C ILE A 114 -9.43 8.88 -9.55
N ASP A 115 -8.74 8.58 -10.64
CA ASP A 115 -7.57 9.31 -11.16
C ASP A 115 -6.37 9.41 -10.20
N ILE A 116 -6.26 8.48 -9.25
CA ILE A 116 -5.11 8.38 -8.33
C ILE A 116 -4.08 7.40 -8.88
N THR A 117 -2.93 7.90 -9.31
CA THR A 117 -1.77 7.06 -9.66
C THR A 117 -0.89 6.79 -8.43
N HIS A 118 -0.78 5.53 -8.02
CA HIS A 118 0.14 5.15 -6.94
C HIS A 118 1.60 5.15 -7.44
N ARG A 119 2.34 6.24 -7.18
CA ARG A 119 3.74 6.38 -7.62
C ARG A 119 4.72 5.75 -6.62
N TYR A 120 5.73 5.06 -7.15
CA TYR A 120 6.86 4.52 -6.38
C TYR A 120 8.17 5.22 -6.78
N ASP A 121 9.25 4.92 -6.07
CA ASP A 121 10.61 5.30 -6.44
C ASP A 121 10.91 4.96 -7.92
N ALA A 122 11.47 5.93 -8.64
CA ALA A 122 11.82 5.84 -10.05
C ALA A 122 12.90 4.79 -10.35
N SER A 123 13.60 4.28 -9.33
CA SER A 123 14.66 3.28 -9.49
C SER A 123 14.20 1.99 -10.20
N LEU A 124 13.00 1.49 -9.93
CA LEU A 124 12.48 0.28 -10.58
C LEU A 124 12.00 0.56 -12.01
N PRO A 125 11.19 1.60 -12.29
CA PRO A 125 10.84 1.98 -13.67
C PRO A 125 12.05 2.13 -14.59
N LEU A 126 13.13 2.76 -14.12
CA LEU A 126 14.36 2.92 -14.90
C LEU A 126 14.99 1.56 -15.27
N LYS A 127 15.06 0.62 -14.33
CA LYS A 127 15.58 -0.73 -14.61
C LYS A 127 14.70 -1.49 -15.59
N ILE A 128 13.38 -1.34 -15.51
CA ILE A 128 12.43 -1.97 -16.44
C ILE A 128 12.61 -1.41 -17.86
N ILE A 129 12.81 -0.09 -17.99
CA ILE A 129 13.13 0.57 -19.28
C ILE A 129 14.47 0.06 -19.83
N GLN A 130 15.45 -0.20 -18.96
CA GLN A 130 16.73 -0.81 -19.33
C GLN A 130 16.64 -2.32 -19.65
N GLY A 131 15.44 -2.90 -19.68
CA GLY A 131 15.23 -4.29 -20.08
C GLY A 131 15.22 -5.30 -18.93
N LEU A 132 15.19 -4.86 -17.67
CA LEU A 132 15.01 -5.80 -16.54
C LEU A 132 13.70 -6.58 -16.72
N ARG A 133 13.82 -7.90 -16.83
CA ARG A 133 12.71 -8.86 -16.86
C ARG A 133 13.01 -9.99 -15.89
N GLU A 134 12.00 -10.39 -15.14
CA GLU A 134 12.06 -11.55 -14.27
C GLU A 134 12.15 -12.82 -15.13
N LYS A 135 12.85 -13.83 -14.61
CA LYS A 135 12.89 -15.14 -15.24
C LYS A 135 11.78 -15.99 -14.62
N PRO A 136 10.94 -16.67 -15.43
CA PRO A 136 9.91 -17.55 -14.90
C PRO A 136 10.50 -18.57 -13.91
N ILE A 137 9.86 -18.71 -12.76
CA ILE A 137 10.25 -19.68 -11.73
C ILE A 137 9.50 -20.98 -12.00
N LEU A 138 10.20 -22.12 -11.93
CA LEU A 138 9.59 -23.44 -12.09
C LEU A 138 8.42 -23.63 -11.12
N GLY A 139 7.30 -24.17 -11.63
CA GLY A 139 6.07 -24.36 -10.86
C GLY A 139 5.17 -23.13 -10.81
N THR A 140 5.49 -22.04 -11.53
CA THR A 140 4.56 -20.91 -11.71
C THR A 140 3.45 -21.26 -12.71
N PRO A 141 2.16 -21.03 -12.39
CA PRO A 141 1.06 -21.21 -13.33
C PRO A 141 1.31 -20.45 -14.63
N VAL A 142 1.10 -21.13 -15.76
CA VAL A 142 1.36 -20.55 -17.08
C VAL A 142 0.48 -19.32 -17.32
N GLN A 143 -0.79 -19.36 -16.92
CA GLN A 143 -1.67 -18.18 -17.05
C GLN A 143 -1.14 -16.97 -16.26
N TYR A 144 -0.49 -17.19 -15.12
CA TYR A 144 0.11 -16.11 -14.35
C TYR A 144 1.36 -15.55 -15.04
N ILE A 145 2.18 -16.42 -15.66
CA ILE A 145 3.33 -16.01 -16.48
C ILE A 145 2.88 -15.12 -17.63
N ASP A 146 1.85 -15.55 -18.35
CA ASP A 146 1.30 -14.80 -19.47
C ASP A 146 0.75 -13.44 -19.02
N LEU A 147 0.07 -13.40 -17.86
CA LEU A 147 -0.47 -12.17 -17.30
C LEU A 147 0.61 -11.16 -16.94
N TYR A 148 1.58 -11.51 -16.08
CA TYR A 148 2.62 -10.54 -15.70
C TYR A 148 3.48 -10.17 -16.91
N SER A 149 3.59 -11.06 -17.91
CA SER A 149 4.30 -10.78 -19.14
C SER A 149 3.64 -9.71 -20.00
N LYS A 150 2.31 -9.57 -19.92
CA LYS A 150 1.57 -8.45 -20.55
C LYS A 150 1.74 -7.15 -19.74
N CYS A 151 1.80 -7.23 -18.41
CA CYS A 151 1.91 -6.06 -17.53
C CYS A 151 3.18 -5.21 -17.74
N TRP A 152 4.28 -5.82 -18.16
CA TRP A 152 5.55 -5.12 -18.40
C TRP A 152 5.90 -4.95 -19.90
N TYR A 153 4.89 -5.00 -20.77
CA TYR A 153 5.08 -4.77 -22.20
C TYR A 153 5.73 -3.39 -22.42
N HIS A 154 6.64 -3.28 -23.40
CA HIS A 154 7.43 -2.06 -23.62
C HIS A 154 6.51 -0.84 -23.78
N GLU A 155 5.58 -0.94 -24.73
CA GLU A 155 4.57 0.08 -25.00
C GLU A 155 3.54 0.16 -23.85
N PRO A 156 3.40 1.32 -23.17
CA PRO A 156 2.47 1.47 -22.04
C PRO A 156 1.01 1.19 -22.40
N ASN A 157 0.57 1.58 -23.59
CA ASN A 157 -0.80 1.39 -24.09
C ASN A 157 -1.14 -0.07 -24.44
N LYS A 158 -0.14 -0.97 -24.50
CA LYS A 158 -0.36 -2.41 -24.69
C LYS A 158 -0.44 -3.18 -23.38
N ARG A 159 -0.22 -2.51 -22.25
CA ARG A 159 -0.34 -3.12 -20.92
C ARG A 159 -1.83 -3.18 -20.56
N PRO A 160 -2.28 -4.26 -19.90
CA PRO A 160 -3.65 -4.34 -19.41
C PRO A 160 -3.90 -3.29 -18.33
N SER A 161 -5.14 -2.82 -18.27
CA SER A 161 -5.67 -2.04 -17.16
C SER A 161 -5.73 -2.87 -15.88
N MET A 162 -5.82 -2.21 -14.72
CA MET A 162 -5.96 -2.91 -13.44
C MET A 162 -7.26 -3.72 -13.37
N LEU A 163 -8.32 -3.28 -14.04
CA LEU A 163 -9.57 -4.02 -14.16
C LEU A 163 -9.39 -5.33 -14.93
N GLU A 164 -8.71 -5.30 -16.07
CA GLU A 164 -8.42 -6.50 -16.87
C GLU A 164 -7.48 -7.47 -16.12
N ILE A 165 -6.52 -6.95 -15.34
CA ILE A 165 -5.66 -7.75 -14.47
C ILE A 165 -6.49 -8.43 -13.38
N PHE A 166 -7.35 -7.68 -12.69
CA PHE A 166 -8.26 -8.20 -11.67
C PHE A 166 -9.13 -9.33 -12.21
N GLN A 167 -9.74 -9.15 -13.38
CA GLN A 167 -10.58 -10.15 -14.03
C GLN A 167 -9.78 -11.43 -14.36
N GLN A 168 -8.59 -11.31 -14.95
CA GLN A 168 -7.74 -12.45 -15.25
C GLN A 168 -7.30 -13.22 -13.99
N LEU A 169 -6.97 -12.50 -12.91
CA LEU A 169 -6.65 -13.12 -11.62
C LEU A 169 -7.86 -13.81 -10.99
N ASN A 170 -9.06 -13.25 -11.16
CA ASN A 170 -10.30 -13.87 -10.69
C ASN A 170 -10.58 -15.20 -11.41
N PHE A 171 -10.42 -15.26 -12.73
CA PHE A 171 -10.53 -16.52 -13.48
C PHE A 171 -9.50 -17.54 -13.03
N LEU A 172 -8.24 -17.14 -12.88
CA LEU A 172 -7.19 -18.02 -12.41
C LEU A 172 -7.44 -18.53 -10.97
N GLU A 173 -8.00 -17.70 -10.08
CA GLU A 173 -8.39 -18.13 -8.75
C GLU A 173 -9.47 -19.22 -8.80
N LEU A 174 -10.44 -19.10 -9.71
CA LEU A 174 -11.48 -20.10 -9.89
C LEU A 174 -10.89 -21.41 -10.43
N ASP A 175 -10.06 -21.37 -11.47
CA ASP A 175 -9.42 -22.55 -12.04
C ASP A 175 -8.64 -23.35 -10.96
N LEU A 176 -7.83 -22.65 -10.16
CA LEU A 176 -7.05 -23.26 -9.07
C LEU A 176 -7.93 -23.89 -7.98
N LYS A 177 -9.14 -23.37 -7.73
CA LYS A 177 -10.08 -23.96 -6.77
C LYS A 177 -10.68 -25.26 -7.30
N TYR A 178 -10.96 -25.34 -8.60
CA TYR A 178 -11.54 -26.55 -9.19
C TYR A 178 -10.50 -27.67 -9.36
N GLU A 179 -9.25 -27.35 -9.71
CA GLU A 179 -8.18 -28.35 -9.80
C GLU A 179 -7.87 -29.05 -8.46
N GLY A 180 -8.02 -28.35 -7.33
CA GLY A 180 -7.80 -28.91 -6.00
C GLY A 180 -8.95 -29.74 -5.42
N THR A 181 -10.01 -30.00 -6.19
CA THR A 181 -11.19 -30.80 -5.76
C THR A 181 -11.27 -32.20 -6.37
N ASN A 182 -10.28 -32.60 -7.16
CA ASN A 182 -10.11 -33.96 -7.71
C ASN A 182 -8.95 -34.69 -7.02
#